data_AF-A0A6A4VS39-F1
#
_entry.id   AF-A0A6A4VS39-F1
#
_cell.length_a   1.000
_cell.length_b   1.000
_cell.length_c   1.000
_cell.angle_alpha   90.00
_cell.angle_beta   90.00
_cell.angle_gamma   90.00
#
_symmetry.space_group_name_H-M   'P 1'
#
loop_
_entity.id
_entity.type
_entity.pdbx_description
1 polymer ?
#
loop_
_entity_poly.entity_id
_entity_poly.type
_entity_poly.pdbx_seq_one_letter_code
_entity_poly.pdbx_strand_id
1 'polypeptide(L)'
;MIFDLRRDMLKLRNALLRRALEKTEGEIQMRTKKTRPDKQQRLIKQLVKLFSGAQLAFWRDNGKSVPWGLQDYLHAISLRKLCSHNTYQYVTGTLKLPLPSMFSVRSMAACGLLPEVSERYQELAEIKHLNFDRRRSRKKRAQSPEGLADGTIAQPESTDTNRAHYLARSFFAQKAFYWF
;
A
#
# COMPACT_ATOMS: atom_id res chain seq x y z
N MET A 1 70.79 -12.09 -12.54
CA MET A 1 70.22 -13.27 -13.21
C MET A 1 69.00 -13.88 -12.48
N ILE A 2 69.14 -14.43 -11.26
CA ILE A 2 68.01 -15.10 -10.56
C ILE A 2 66.83 -14.14 -10.27
N PHE A 3 67.13 -12.89 -9.86
CA PHE A 3 66.10 -11.88 -9.59
C PHE A 3 65.33 -11.46 -10.85
N ASP A 4 66.01 -11.39 -11.99
CA ASP A 4 65.43 -11.00 -13.28
C ASP A 4 64.46 -12.07 -13.75
N LEU A 5 64.87 -13.34 -13.67
CA LEU A 5 64.05 -14.50 -14.02
C LEU A 5 62.79 -14.60 -13.14
N ARG A 6 62.90 -14.29 -11.83
CA ARG A 6 61.73 -14.13 -10.94
C ARG A 6 60.82 -12.96 -11.34
N ARG A 7 61.41 -11.81 -11.71
CA ARG A 7 60.67 -10.60 -12.14
C ARG A 7 59.87 -10.87 -13.41
N ASP A 8 60.45 -11.57 -14.37
CA ASP A 8 59.79 -11.88 -15.64
C ASP A 8 58.75 -13.01 -15.51
N MET A 9 58.98 -13.99 -14.65
CA MET A 9 57.94 -14.97 -14.29
C MET A 9 56.72 -14.30 -13.64
N LEU A 10 56.92 -13.27 -12.80
CA LEU A 10 55.85 -12.48 -12.21
C LEU A 10 55.10 -11.61 -13.25
N LYS A 11 55.81 -11.00 -14.22
CA LYS A 11 55.17 -10.32 -15.37
C LYS A 11 54.28 -11.29 -16.15
N LEU A 12 54.81 -12.46 -16.50
CA LEU A 12 54.10 -13.49 -17.27
C LEU A 12 52.85 -13.99 -16.52
N ARG A 13 52.97 -14.28 -15.22
CA ARG A 13 51.85 -14.68 -14.36
C ARG A 13 50.76 -13.60 -14.32
N ASN A 14 51.11 -12.33 -14.16
CA ASN A 14 50.14 -11.23 -14.17
C ASN A 14 49.46 -11.03 -15.53
N ALA A 15 50.20 -11.19 -16.64
CA ALA A 15 49.62 -11.13 -17.99
C ALA A 15 48.61 -12.28 -18.23
N LEU A 16 48.95 -13.50 -17.82
CA LEU A 16 48.07 -14.67 -17.91
C LEU A 16 46.81 -14.50 -17.03
N LEU A 17 46.97 -14.01 -15.80
CA LEU A 17 45.84 -13.75 -14.89
C LEU A 17 44.89 -12.70 -15.44
N ARG A 18 45.39 -11.57 -15.97
CA ARG A 18 44.54 -10.53 -16.61
C ARG A 18 43.77 -11.09 -17.80
N ARG A 19 44.45 -11.79 -18.71
CA ARG A 19 43.84 -12.38 -19.92
C ARG A 19 42.80 -13.46 -19.58
N ALA A 20 42.97 -14.21 -18.49
CA ALA A 20 41.96 -15.13 -17.98
C ALA A 20 40.74 -14.38 -17.41
N LEU A 21 40.97 -13.32 -16.63
CA LEU A 21 39.93 -12.50 -16.02
C LEU A 21 39.06 -11.82 -17.10
N GLU A 22 39.69 -11.13 -18.06
CA GLU A 22 39.05 -10.54 -19.25
C GLU A 22 38.17 -11.54 -20.01
N LYS A 23 38.67 -12.77 -20.22
CA LYS A 23 37.89 -13.84 -20.86
C LYS A 23 36.67 -14.23 -20.02
N THR A 24 36.81 -14.41 -18.71
CA THR A 24 35.68 -14.76 -17.84
C THR A 24 34.64 -13.66 -17.77
N GLU A 25 35.03 -12.39 -17.72
CA GLU A 25 34.10 -11.25 -17.77
C GLU A 25 33.36 -11.18 -19.10
N GLY A 26 34.07 -11.39 -20.23
CA GLY A 26 33.47 -11.48 -21.55
C GLY A 26 32.41 -12.58 -21.65
N GLU A 27 32.71 -13.78 -21.14
CA GLU A 27 31.75 -14.89 -21.08
C GLU A 27 30.53 -14.57 -20.19
N ILE A 28 30.74 -13.96 -19.02
CA ILE A 28 29.66 -13.56 -18.09
C ILE A 28 28.77 -12.48 -18.73
N GLN A 29 29.35 -11.49 -19.40
CA GLN A 29 28.60 -10.46 -20.14
C GLN A 29 27.79 -11.07 -21.30
N MET A 30 28.38 -12.01 -22.05
CA MET A 30 27.68 -12.67 -23.17
C MET A 30 26.51 -13.54 -22.68
N ARG A 31 26.70 -14.30 -21.59
CA ARG A 31 25.64 -15.10 -20.95
C ARG A 31 24.52 -14.23 -20.38
N THR A 32 24.84 -13.11 -19.73
CA THR A 32 23.81 -12.21 -19.16
C THR A 32 23.04 -11.44 -20.24
N LYS A 33 23.69 -11.04 -21.35
CA LYS A 33 23.03 -10.36 -22.48
C LYS A 33 22.10 -11.29 -23.29
N LYS A 34 22.55 -12.51 -23.66
CA LYS A 34 21.78 -13.41 -24.55
C LYS A 34 20.50 -14.02 -23.95
N THR A 35 20.36 -14.12 -22.62
CA THR A 35 19.30 -14.96 -22.00
C THR A 35 18.18 -14.19 -21.30
N ARG A 36 18.29 -12.86 -21.18
CA ARG A 36 17.41 -12.04 -20.32
C ARG A 36 16.23 -11.32 -20.99
N PRO A 37 16.38 -10.59 -22.13
CA PRO A 37 15.33 -9.68 -22.59
C PRO A 37 14.01 -10.39 -22.90
N ASP A 38 14.02 -11.43 -23.72
CA ASP A 38 12.82 -12.16 -24.14
C ASP A 38 12.06 -12.78 -22.96
N LYS A 39 12.78 -13.36 -21.99
CA LYS A 39 12.14 -13.99 -20.82
C LYS A 39 11.51 -12.93 -19.91
N GLN A 40 12.18 -11.81 -19.68
CA GLN A 40 11.63 -10.70 -18.89
C GLN A 40 10.44 -10.03 -19.60
N GLN A 41 10.52 -9.80 -20.92
CA GLN A 41 9.40 -9.24 -21.69
C GLN A 41 8.18 -10.17 -21.73
N ARG A 42 8.37 -11.50 -21.86
CA ARG A 42 7.28 -12.48 -21.77
C ARG A 42 6.63 -12.48 -20.39
N LEU A 43 7.43 -12.45 -19.31
CA LEU A 43 6.92 -12.35 -17.93
C LEU A 43 6.11 -11.06 -17.72
N ILE A 44 6.62 -9.90 -18.16
CA ILE A 44 5.91 -8.62 -18.07
C ILE A 44 4.58 -8.66 -18.85
N LYS A 45 4.58 -9.24 -20.06
CA LYS A 45 3.35 -9.44 -20.86
C LYS A 45 2.34 -10.41 -20.22
N GLN A 46 2.78 -11.30 -19.33
CA GLN A 46 1.89 -12.15 -18.52
C GLN A 46 1.36 -11.39 -17.29
N LEU A 47 2.22 -10.65 -16.57
CA LEU A 47 1.82 -9.85 -15.41
C LEU A 47 0.79 -8.76 -15.78
N VAL A 48 0.93 -8.12 -16.94
CA VAL A 48 -0.04 -7.15 -17.50
C VAL A 48 -1.42 -7.75 -17.78
N LYS A 49 -1.55 -9.09 -17.89
CA LYS A 49 -2.86 -9.76 -18.01
C LYS A 49 -3.50 -10.12 -16.66
N LEU A 50 -2.72 -10.11 -15.57
CA LEU A 50 -3.14 -10.59 -14.25
C LEU A 50 -3.29 -9.46 -13.22
N PHE A 51 -2.57 -8.36 -13.40
CA PHE A 51 -2.50 -7.25 -12.46
C PHE A 51 -2.80 -5.91 -13.13
N SER A 52 -3.48 -5.02 -12.41
CA SER A 52 -3.83 -3.69 -12.88
C SER A 52 -2.60 -2.79 -13.06
N GLY A 53 -2.75 -1.69 -13.80
CA GLY A 53 -1.68 -0.69 -13.95
C GLY A 53 -1.19 -0.12 -12.61
N ALA A 54 -2.08 0.06 -11.63
CA ALA A 54 -1.71 0.53 -10.29
C ALA A 54 -0.96 -0.55 -9.49
N GLN A 55 -1.34 -1.82 -9.63
CA GLN A 55 -0.62 -2.94 -9.01
C GLN A 55 0.79 -3.11 -9.55
N LEU A 56 0.98 -2.95 -10.87
CA LEU A 56 2.30 -2.98 -11.50
C LEU A 56 3.16 -1.77 -11.13
N ALA A 57 2.56 -0.59 -10.99
CA ALA A 57 3.23 0.61 -10.49
C ALA A 57 3.68 0.43 -9.03
N PHE A 58 2.83 -0.12 -8.16
CA PHE A 58 3.17 -0.40 -6.76
C PHE A 58 4.42 -1.28 -6.64
N TRP A 59 4.54 -2.33 -7.47
CA TRP A 59 5.76 -3.14 -7.51
C TRP A 59 6.96 -2.43 -8.14
N ARG A 60 6.77 -1.65 -9.21
CA ARG A 60 7.84 -0.85 -9.83
C ARG A 60 8.45 0.15 -8.83
N ASP A 61 7.61 0.76 -8.01
CA ASP A 61 7.99 1.82 -7.08
C ASP A 61 8.34 1.29 -5.67
N ASN A 62 8.67 0.00 -5.55
CA ASN A 62 9.07 -0.70 -4.31
C ASN A 62 8.05 -0.58 -3.15
N GLY A 63 6.75 -0.59 -3.46
CA GLY A 63 5.67 -0.58 -2.47
C GLY A 63 5.30 0.81 -1.94
N LYS A 64 5.72 1.88 -2.63
CA LYS A 64 5.23 3.25 -2.37
C LYS A 64 3.71 3.33 -2.59
N SER A 65 3.08 4.34 -1.98
CA SER A 65 1.64 4.58 -2.16
C SER A 65 1.33 5.06 -3.58
N VAL A 66 0.55 4.27 -4.32
CA VAL A 66 0.07 4.56 -5.68
C VAL A 66 -1.44 4.88 -5.63
N PRO A 67 -1.98 5.76 -6.49
CA PRO A 67 -3.42 5.90 -6.67
C PRO A 67 -4.03 4.59 -7.22
N TRP A 68 -4.75 3.86 -6.36
CA TRP A 68 -5.44 2.62 -6.71
C TRP A 68 -6.66 2.87 -7.61
N GLY A 69 -6.89 1.98 -8.57
CA GLY A 69 -8.07 1.97 -9.41
C GLY A 69 -9.28 1.32 -8.73
N LEU A 70 -10.47 1.54 -9.31
CA LEU A 70 -11.74 0.96 -8.86
C LEU A 70 -11.65 -0.56 -8.60
N GLN A 71 -11.12 -1.32 -9.57
CA GLN A 71 -10.98 -2.77 -9.46
C GLN A 71 -10.05 -3.20 -8.33
N ASP A 72 -9.00 -2.43 -8.00
CA ASP A 72 -8.10 -2.77 -6.90
C ASP A 72 -8.79 -2.65 -5.53
N TYR A 73 -9.67 -1.65 -5.37
CA TYR A 73 -10.52 -1.53 -4.18
C TYR A 73 -11.54 -2.68 -4.09
N LEU A 74 -12.15 -3.07 -5.22
CA LEU A 74 -13.09 -4.19 -5.26
C LEU A 74 -12.42 -5.54 -4.93
N HIS A 75 -11.21 -5.79 -5.47
CA HIS A 75 -10.39 -6.96 -5.13
C HIS A 75 -9.94 -6.97 -3.66
N ALA A 76 -9.59 -5.81 -3.09
CA ALA A 76 -9.30 -5.68 -1.66
C ALA A 76 -10.52 -6.03 -0.79
N ILE A 77 -11.71 -5.53 -1.16
CA ILE A 77 -12.96 -5.82 -0.46
C ILE A 77 -13.31 -7.31 -0.55
N SER A 78 -13.23 -7.93 -1.73
CA SER A 78 -13.56 -9.35 -1.90
C SER A 78 -12.59 -10.26 -1.14
N LEU A 79 -11.27 -9.99 -1.21
CA LEU A 79 -10.28 -10.70 -0.39
C LEU A 79 -10.56 -10.55 1.10
N ARG A 80 -10.94 -9.35 1.58
CA ARG A 80 -11.27 -9.10 2.99
C ARG A 80 -12.61 -9.70 3.43
N LYS A 81 -13.55 -9.95 2.51
CA LYS A 81 -14.75 -10.78 2.80
C LYS A 81 -14.36 -12.23 3.08
N LEU A 82 -13.44 -12.79 2.29
CA LEU A 82 -12.99 -14.18 2.42
C LEU A 82 -12.11 -14.40 3.68
N CYS A 83 -11.15 -13.53 3.96
CA CYS A 83 -10.15 -13.75 5.02
C CYS A 83 -10.33 -12.87 6.28
N SER A 84 -9.55 -13.16 7.34
CA SER A 84 -9.52 -12.34 8.57
C SER A 84 -8.77 -11.02 8.36
N HIS A 85 -8.83 -10.09 9.32
CA HIS A 85 -8.02 -8.87 9.22
C HIS A 85 -6.52 -9.15 9.24
N ASN A 86 -6.07 -10.04 10.12
CA ASN A 86 -4.66 -10.40 10.28
C ASN A 86 -4.15 -11.15 9.05
N THR A 87 -4.97 -12.03 8.47
CA THR A 87 -4.67 -12.69 7.19
C THR A 87 -4.53 -11.68 6.05
N TYR A 88 -5.43 -10.69 5.97
CA TYR A 88 -5.32 -9.60 4.99
C TYR A 88 -4.02 -8.80 5.16
N GLN A 89 -3.70 -8.40 6.40
CA GLN A 89 -2.45 -7.69 6.70
C GLN A 89 -1.21 -8.50 6.31
N TYR A 90 -1.19 -9.82 6.60
CA TYR A 90 -0.10 -10.71 6.22
C TYR A 90 0.07 -10.82 4.70
N VAL A 91 -1.03 -10.91 3.95
CA VAL A 91 -1.01 -10.96 2.48
C VAL A 91 -0.51 -9.64 1.87
N THR A 92 -0.97 -8.48 2.36
CA THR A 92 -0.54 -7.18 1.82
C THR A 92 0.84 -6.73 2.31
N GLY A 93 1.23 -7.10 3.54
CA GLY A 93 2.47 -6.67 4.18
C GLY A 93 3.62 -7.67 3.98
N THR A 94 3.43 -8.91 4.45
CA THR A 94 4.49 -9.95 4.42
C THR A 94 4.67 -10.53 3.02
N LEU A 95 3.57 -10.89 2.34
CA LEU A 95 3.61 -11.41 0.97
C LEU A 95 3.68 -10.31 -0.10
N LYS A 96 3.56 -9.03 0.30
CA LYS A 96 3.64 -7.84 -0.57
C LYS A 96 2.71 -7.90 -1.79
N LEU A 97 1.53 -8.49 -1.62
CA LEU A 97 0.50 -8.51 -2.65
C LEU A 97 -0.01 -7.06 -2.88
N PRO A 98 -0.06 -6.57 -4.13
CA PRO A 98 -0.38 -5.18 -4.42
C PRO A 98 -1.90 -4.98 -4.31
N LEU A 99 -2.37 -4.55 -3.14
CA LEU A 99 -3.75 -4.16 -2.89
C LEU A 99 -3.80 -2.96 -1.93
N PRO A 100 -4.83 -2.09 -2.02
CA PRO A 100 -5.01 -1.03 -1.04
C PRO A 100 -5.14 -1.56 0.38
N SER A 101 -4.57 -0.85 1.34
CA SER A 101 -4.76 -1.17 2.76
C SER A 101 -6.23 -0.97 3.15
N MET A 102 -6.74 -1.71 4.14
CA MET A 102 -8.13 -1.54 4.59
C MET A 102 -8.43 -0.12 5.11
N PHE A 103 -7.41 0.64 5.52
CA PHE A 103 -7.54 2.06 5.81
C PHE A 103 -7.81 2.89 4.54
N SER A 104 -7.07 2.64 3.46
CA SER A 104 -7.29 3.27 2.15
C SER A 104 -8.69 2.93 1.62
N VAL A 105 -9.10 1.65 1.63
CA VAL A 105 -10.46 1.22 1.25
C VAL A 105 -11.51 1.98 2.08
N ARG A 106 -11.37 2.00 3.42
CA ARG A 106 -12.30 2.72 4.32
C ARG A 106 -12.35 4.22 4.00
N SER A 107 -11.22 4.86 3.68
CA SER A 107 -11.19 6.28 3.31
C SER A 107 -11.89 6.56 1.98
N MET A 108 -11.72 5.70 0.97
CA MET A 108 -12.38 5.86 -0.33
C MET A 108 -13.91 5.73 -0.19
N ALA A 109 -14.37 4.72 0.54
CA ALA A 109 -15.78 4.53 0.89
C ALA A 109 -16.35 5.66 1.78
N ALA A 110 -15.52 6.33 2.59
CA ALA A 110 -15.94 7.48 3.40
C ALA A 110 -15.98 8.80 2.62
N CYS A 111 -15.24 8.90 1.51
CA CYS A 111 -15.27 10.04 0.59
C CYS A 111 -16.43 9.96 -0.43
N GLY A 112 -16.87 8.75 -0.79
CA GLY A 112 -18.00 8.54 -1.72
C GLY A 112 -17.69 8.84 -3.18
N LEU A 113 -16.41 9.05 -3.55
CA LEU A 113 -15.98 9.34 -4.93
C LEU A 113 -16.19 8.15 -5.88
N LEU A 114 -16.22 6.92 -5.34
CA LEU A 114 -16.54 5.70 -6.06
C LEU A 114 -17.76 5.05 -5.37
N PRO A 115 -18.96 5.06 -5.98
CA PRO A 115 -20.18 4.57 -5.34
C PRO A 115 -20.10 3.05 -5.10
N GLU A 116 -19.65 2.28 -6.08
CA GLU A 116 -19.46 0.82 -5.98
C GLU A 116 -18.56 0.40 -4.80
N VAL A 117 -17.44 1.11 -4.60
CA VAL A 117 -16.52 0.86 -3.47
C VAL A 117 -17.22 1.15 -2.14
N SER A 118 -18.08 2.17 -2.12
CA SER A 118 -18.83 2.60 -0.93
C SER A 118 -19.95 1.61 -0.58
N GLU A 119 -20.63 1.06 -1.58
CA GLU A 119 -21.63 0.00 -1.47
C GLU A 119 -21.00 -1.33 -1.01
N ARG A 120 -20.03 -1.85 -1.77
CA ARG A 120 -19.36 -3.12 -1.46
C ARG A 120 -18.61 -3.10 -0.12
N TYR A 121 -18.17 -1.93 0.34
CA TYR A 121 -17.61 -1.76 1.69
C TYR A 121 -18.69 -1.77 2.79
N GLN A 122 -19.92 -1.29 2.53
CA GLN A 122 -21.03 -1.43 3.48
C GLN A 122 -21.45 -2.89 3.64
N GLU A 123 -21.59 -3.64 2.55
CA GLU A 123 -21.80 -5.10 2.58
C GLU A 123 -20.72 -5.82 3.42
N LEU A 124 -19.44 -5.45 3.23
CA LEU A 124 -18.32 -6.01 4.00
C LEU A 124 -18.42 -5.62 5.49
N ALA A 125 -18.84 -4.39 5.80
CA ALA A 125 -19.00 -3.92 7.17
C ALA A 125 -20.15 -4.61 7.90
N GLU A 126 -21.25 -4.91 7.21
CA GLU A 126 -22.36 -5.72 7.72
C GLU A 126 -21.91 -7.16 7.97
N ILE A 127 -21.36 -7.85 6.96
CA ILE A 127 -20.91 -9.26 7.02
C ILE A 127 -19.82 -9.50 8.08
N LYS A 128 -19.02 -8.48 8.42
CA LYS A 128 -17.92 -8.58 9.41
C LYS A 128 -18.15 -7.71 10.65
N HIS A 129 -19.36 -7.19 10.86
CA HIS A 129 -19.77 -6.30 11.97
C HIS A 129 -18.75 -5.18 12.28
N LEU A 130 -18.27 -4.49 11.24
CA LEU A 130 -17.26 -3.43 11.34
C LEU A 130 -17.91 -2.08 11.65
N ASN A 131 -17.68 -1.55 12.86
CA ASN A 131 -18.19 -0.25 13.29
C ASN A 131 -17.63 0.91 12.42
N PHE A 132 -18.40 1.30 11.40
CA PHE A 132 -18.04 2.37 10.46
C PHE A 132 -18.51 3.74 10.96
N ASP A 133 -17.63 4.41 11.72
CA ASP A 133 -17.89 5.74 12.27
C ASP A 133 -17.96 6.83 11.18
N ARG A 134 -19.19 7.10 10.68
CA ARG A 134 -19.52 8.10 9.64
C ARG A 134 -19.30 9.55 10.05
N ARG A 135 -19.01 9.84 11.34
CA ARG A 135 -19.08 11.20 11.91
C ARG A 135 -18.10 12.22 11.30
N ARG A 136 -16.98 11.77 10.68
CA ARG A 136 -15.99 12.69 10.08
C ARG A 136 -16.41 13.28 8.72
N SER A 137 -17.13 12.54 7.86
CA SER A 137 -17.45 13.03 6.50
C SER A 137 -18.48 14.19 6.49
N ARG A 138 -19.40 14.24 7.47
CA ARG A 138 -20.37 15.35 7.58
C ARG A 138 -19.72 16.69 7.94
N LYS A 139 -18.71 16.72 8.83
CA LYS A 139 -18.09 18.00 9.26
C LYS A 139 -17.44 18.78 8.11
N LYS A 140 -16.90 18.13 7.08
CA LYS A 140 -16.34 18.83 5.90
C LYS A 140 -17.38 19.47 4.97
N ARG A 141 -18.66 19.07 5.03
CA ARG A 141 -19.75 19.78 4.33
C ARG A 141 -20.35 20.94 5.14
N ALA A 142 -20.01 21.04 6.43
CA ALA A 142 -20.49 22.09 7.33
C ALA A 142 -19.40 23.14 7.66
N GLN A 143 -18.39 23.27 6.79
CA GLN A 143 -17.27 24.21 6.94
C GLN A 143 -16.98 24.99 5.63
N SER A 144 -18.04 25.23 4.83
CA SER A 144 -18.06 26.26 3.80
C SER A 144 -18.96 27.40 4.29
N PRO A 145 -18.39 28.51 4.78
CA PRO A 145 -19.17 29.67 5.21
C PRO A 145 -19.53 30.59 4.03
N GLU A 146 -20.64 31.31 4.22
CA GLU A 146 -21.06 32.54 3.53
C GLU A 146 -21.44 32.46 2.02
N GLY A 147 -22.58 33.03 1.59
CA GLY A 147 -23.62 33.67 2.41
C GLY A 147 -24.83 34.23 1.64
N LEU A 148 -25.73 34.86 2.40
CA LEU A 148 -26.97 35.57 2.02
C LEU A 148 -28.12 34.71 1.43
N ALA A 149 -29.40 34.92 1.79
CA ALA A 149 -29.98 35.81 2.80
C ALA A 149 -31.34 35.28 3.34
N ASP A 150 -31.71 35.76 4.53
CA ASP A 150 -33.04 36.01 5.16
C ASP A 150 -34.25 35.09 4.92
N GLY A 151 -34.95 34.74 6.02
CA GLY A 151 -36.14 33.86 5.99
C GLY A 151 -36.94 33.66 7.30
N THR A 152 -36.82 34.58 8.26
CA THR A 152 -37.77 34.91 9.36
C THR A 152 -38.71 33.84 9.96
N ILE A 153 -38.36 33.37 11.17
CA ILE A 153 -39.23 33.04 12.34
C ILE A 153 -40.33 31.95 12.20
N ALA A 154 -40.17 30.87 12.97
CA ALA A 154 -41.25 30.28 13.79
C ALA A 154 -40.68 29.45 14.97
N GLN A 155 -41.05 29.82 16.21
CA GLN A 155 -40.86 29.08 17.47
C GLN A 155 -41.98 29.51 18.46
N PRO A 156 -42.17 28.94 19.67
CA PRO A 156 -41.36 27.94 20.40
C PRO A 156 -41.72 26.50 19.96
N GLU A 157 -41.88 25.41 20.72
CA GLU A 157 -41.90 25.04 22.15
C GLU A 157 -41.51 23.53 22.25
N SER A 158 -41.37 22.84 23.39
CA SER A 158 -41.66 23.17 24.80
C SER A 158 -40.58 22.60 25.75
N THR A 159 -40.98 21.82 26.75
CA THR A 159 -40.21 21.14 27.82
C THR A 159 -39.88 19.67 27.43
N ASP A 160 -39.12 18.86 28.18
CA ASP A 160 -38.64 19.00 29.56
C ASP A 160 -37.23 18.39 29.80
N THR A 161 -36.78 18.54 31.04
CA THR A 161 -35.50 18.29 31.68
C THR A 161 -35.01 16.83 31.79
N ASN A 162 -33.82 16.68 32.38
CA ASN A 162 -33.24 15.46 33.00
C ASN A 162 -32.56 14.40 32.11
N ARG A 163 -31.30 14.67 31.75
CA ARG A 163 -30.16 13.93 32.36
C ARG A 163 -28.81 14.63 32.18
N ALA A 164 -28.40 15.38 33.21
CA ALA A 164 -27.01 15.77 33.42
C ALA A 164 -26.19 14.64 34.10
N HIS A 165 -24.87 14.84 34.24
CA HIS A 165 -23.87 13.90 34.78
C HIS A 165 -23.74 12.60 33.95
N TYR A 166 -22.67 12.43 33.16
CA TYR A 166 -21.32 12.13 33.67
C TYR A 166 -20.19 12.71 32.79
N LEU A 167 -19.53 13.77 33.28
CA LEU A 167 -18.24 14.26 32.78
C LEU A 167 -17.33 14.63 33.96
N ALA A 168 -16.51 13.68 34.43
CA ALA A 168 -15.33 13.89 35.29
C ALA A 168 -14.54 12.57 35.45
N ARG A 169 -13.23 12.63 35.75
CA ARG A 169 -12.24 11.51 35.73
C ARG A 169 -11.94 11.02 34.30
N SER A 170 -11.01 11.59 33.54
CA SER A 170 -9.81 12.39 33.85
C SER A 170 -8.67 11.67 34.59
N PHE A 171 -7.48 11.79 33.99
CA PHE A 171 -6.11 11.52 34.49
C PHE A 171 -5.54 10.08 34.63
N PHE A 172 -4.29 9.99 34.13
CA PHE A 172 -3.21 9.01 34.36
C PHE A 172 -3.44 7.50 34.19
N ALA A 173 -2.94 6.98 33.06
CA ALA A 173 -2.10 5.77 33.04
C ALA A 173 -1.14 5.78 31.82
N GLN A 174 0.10 6.27 32.00
CA GLN A 174 1.20 5.98 31.08
C GLN A 174 1.86 4.65 31.50
N LYS A 175 1.80 3.64 30.64
CA LYS A 175 2.69 2.46 30.54
C LYS A 175 2.28 1.72 29.24
N ALA A 176 3.11 1.45 28.23
CA ALA A 176 4.53 1.09 28.19
C ALA A 176 4.84 -0.34 28.68
N PHE A 177 4.30 -1.33 27.95
CA PHE A 177 4.86 -2.66 27.69
C PHE A 177 4.45 -3.01 26.24
N TYR A 178 5.24 -3.53 25.29
CA TYR A 178 6.37 -4.47 25.31
C TYR A 178 6.00 -5.89 25.79
N TRP A 179 5.42 -6.72 24.92
CA TRP A 179 6.05 -7.97 24.39
C TRP A 179 5.14 -8.73 23.42
N PHE A 180 5.78 -9.52 22.52
CA PHE A 180 5.24 -10.44 21.51
C PHE A 180 4.12 -9.94 20.57
#